data_AF-A0A968UK90-F1
#
_entry.id   AF-A0A968UK90-F1
#
_cell.length_a   1.000
_cell.length_b   1.000
_cell.length_c   1.000
_cell.angle_alpha   90.00
_cell.angle_beta   90.00
_cell.angle_gamma   90.00
#
_symmetry.space_group_name_H-M   'P 1'
#
loop_
_entity.id
_entity.type
_entity.pdbx_description
1 polymer ?
#
loop_
_entity_poly.entity_id
_entity_poly.type
_entity_poly.pdbx_seq_one_letter_code
_entity_poly.pdbx_strand_id
1 'polypeptide(L)'
;MFEVISCLIAGILVGFLLRDKKKLIRLSDQTSVYAIYLLLFLLGLSAGGNKIVLSSFARLGWMAFVLTAGSIVGSVLLSWVVYRRFFRIRK
;
A
#
# COMPACT_ATOMS: atom_id res chain seq x y z
N MET A 1 -12.42 17.90 -2.79
CA MET A 1 -12.69 16.46 -3.07
C MET A 1 -12.74 16.19 -4.57
N PHE A 2 -13.52 16.97 -5.33
CA PHE A 2 -13.55 16.88 -6.80
C PHE A 2 -12.18 17.09 -7.46
N GLU A 3 -11.33 17.99 -6.95
CA GLU A 3 -9.96 18.19 -7.50
C GLU A 3 -9.05 16.96 -7.33
N VAL A 4 -9.19 16.25 -6.22
CA VAL A 4 -8.42 15.02 -5.99
C VAL A 4 -8.92 13.92 -6.93
N ILE A 5 -10.24 13.82 -7.08
CA ILE A 5 -10.87 12.85 -7.99
C ILE A 5 -10.47 13.14 -9.44
N SER A 6 -10.48 14.40 -9.88
CA SER A 6 -10.09 14.77 -11.24
C SER A 6 -8.62 14.50 -11.50
N CYS A 7 -7.74 14.77 -10.54
CA CYS A 7 -6.31 14.44 -10.63
C CYS A 7 -6.10 12.92 -10.76
N LEU A 8 -6.88 12.11 -10.04
CA LEU A 8 -6.81 10.65 -10.10
C LEU A 8 -7.28 10.10 -11.45
N ILE A 9 -8.39 10.63 -11.98
CA ILE A 9 -8.89 10.30 -13.32
C ILE A 9 -7.86 10.69 -14.39
N ALA A 10 -7.29 11.89 -14.28
CA ALA A 10 -6.24 12.36 -15.18
C ALA A 10 -5.01 11.44 -15.14
N GLY A 11 -4.58 11.01 -13.96
CA GLY A 11 -3.49 10.05 -13.80
C GLY A 11 -3.75 8.70 -14.48
N ILE A 12 -4.97 8.17 -14.37
CA ILE A 12 -5.38 6.95 -15.07
C ILE A 12 -5.35 7.13 -16.59
N LEU A 13 -5.88 8.25 -17.09
CA LEU A 13 -5.88 8.57 -18.53
C LEU A 13 -4.46 8.69 -19.10
N VAL A 14 -3.58 9.41 -18.38
CA VAL A 14 -2.17 9.55 -18.75
C VAL A 14 -1.47 8.18 -18.74
N GLY A 15 -1.70 7.36 -17.71
CA GLY A 15 -1.18 6.00 -17.63
C GLY A 15 -1.69 5.09 -18.76
N PHE A 16 -2.94 5.25 -19.17
CA PHE A 16 -3.52 4.50 -20.30
C PHE A 16 -2.90 4.92 -21.64
N LEU A 17 -2.71 6.22 -21.88
CA LEU A 17 -2.13 6.73 -23.13
C LEU A 17 -0.64 6.35 -23.30
N LEU A 18 0.08 6.18 -22.19
CA LEU A 18 1.49 5.78 -22.15
C LEU A 18 1.70 4.26 -22.21
N ARG A 19 0.61 3.47 -22.20
CA ARG A 19 0.64 2.00 -22.08
C ARG A 19 1.36 1.29 -23.23
N ASP A 20 1.32 1.84 -24.45
CA ASP A 20 1.95 1.22 -25.62
C ASP A 20 3.47 1.45 -25.70
N LYS A 21 3.99 2.41 -24.94
CA LYS A 21 5.42 2.75 -24.96
C LYS A 21 6.17 1.90 -23.93
N LYS A 22 6.45 0.65 -24.27
CA LYS A 22 7.21 -0.31 -23.43
C LYS A 22 8.54 0.23 -22.87
N LYS A 23 9.22 1.14 -23.60
CA LYS A 23 10.44 1.84 -23.13
C LYS A 23 10.15 2.81 -21.97
N LEU A 24 9.06 3.58 -22.03
CA LEU A 24 8.66 4.50 -20.97
C LEU A 24 8.17 3.76 -19.73
N ILE A 25 7.46 2.63 -19.92
CA ILE A 25 7.05 1.78 -18.79
C ILE A 25 8.27 1.19 -18.09
N ARG A 26 9.26 0.67 -18.82
CA ARG A 26 10.51 0.17 -18.21
C ARG A 26 11.29 1.26 -17.48
N LEU A 27 11.34 2.47 -18.03
CA LEU A 27 12.00 3.59 -17.37
C LEU A 27 11.26 4.01 -16.09
N SER A 28 9.92 4.03 -16.14
CA SER A 28 9.06 4.33 -14.99
C SER A 28 9.20 3.29 -13.88
N ASP A 29 9.27 2.01 -14.25
CA ASP A 29 9.46 0.90 -13.32
C ASP A 29 10.81 1.00 -12.59
N GLN A 30 11.91 1.19 -13.34
CA GLN A 30 13.22 1.41 -12.74
C GLN A 30 13.26 2.66 -11.86
N THR A 31 12.69 3.77 -12.34
CA THR A 31 12.64 5.03 -11.57
C THR A 31 11.84 4.86 -10.28
N SER A 32 10.73 4.11 -10.31
CA SER A 32 9.91 3.82 -9.13
C SER A 32 10.69 3.00 -8.12
N VAL A 33 11.43 1.97 -8.56
CA VAL A 33 12.28 1.17 -7.68
C VAL A 33 13.36 2.03 -7.01
N TYR A 34 14.07 2.86 -7.77
CA TYR A 34 15.06 3.79 -7.20
C TYR A 34 14.43 4.79 -6.24
N ALA A 35 13.26 5.33 -6.57
CA ALA A 35 12.52 6.23 -5.71
C ALA A 35 12.10 5.55 -4.40
N ILE A 36 11.61 4.31 -4.45
CA ILE A 36 11.26 3.51 -3.26
C ILE A 36 12.50 3.32 -2.38
N TYR A 37 13.65 2.94 -2.95
CA TYR A 37 14.89 2.81 -2.18
C TYR A 37 15.30 4.12 -1.52
N LEU A 38 15.25 5.23 -2.26
CA LEU A 38 15.58 6.55 -1.73
C LEU A 38 14.61 6.95 -0.61
N LEU A 39 13.31 6.75 -0.81
CA LEU A 39 12.29 7.02 0.20
C LEU A 39 12.47 6.14 1.45
N LEU A 40 12.78 4.84 1.29
CA LEU A 40 13.07 3.95 2.41
C LEU A 40 14.29 4.41 3.20
N PHE A 41 15.34 4.85 2.50
CA PHE A 41 16.54 5.38 3.12
C PHE A 41 16.25 6.67 3.91
N LEU A 42 15.55 7.63 3.30
CA LEU A 42 15.12 8.87 3.95
C LEU A 42 14.22 8.59 5.16
N LEU A 43 13.30 7.64 5.04
CA LEU A 43 12.41 7.22 6.12
C LEU A 43 13.20 6.61 7.28
N GLY A 44 14.18 5.75 7.00
CA GLY A 44 15.08 5.20 7.99
C GLY A 44 15.89 6.28 8.73
N LEU A 45 16.45 7.25 8.00
CA LEU A 45 17.16 8.39 8.59
C LEU A 45 16.24 9.24 9.48
N SER A 46 15.05 9.56 8.99
CA SER A 46 14.07 10.38 9.72
C SER A 46 13.56 9.69 10.98
N ALA A 47 13.28 8.39 10.91
CA ALA A 47 12.82 7.60 12.05
C ALA A 47 13.94 7.35 13.08
N GLY A 48 15.18 7.14 12.62
CA GLY A 48 16.34 6.89 13.48
C GLY A 48 16.84 8.13 14.23
N GLY A 49 16.77 9.31 13.61
CA GLY A 49 17.14 10.59 14.24
C GLY A 49 16.12 11.11 15.26
N ASN A 50 14.89 10.59 15.26
CA ASN A 50 13.82 11.07 16.13
C ASN A 50 13.74 10.26 17.43
N LYS A 51 14.24 10.81 18.54
CA LYS A 51 14.24 10.17 19.87
C LYS A 51 12.84 9.76 20.37
N ILE A 52 11.78 10.45 19.92
CA ILE A 52 10.39 10.13 20.28
C ILE A 52 9.94 8.83 19.60
N VAL A 53 10.29 8.68 18.31
CA VAL A 53 10.03 7.45 17.57
C VAL A 53 10.91 6.34 18.13
N LEU A 54 12.20 6.62 18.40
CA LEU A 54 13.17 5.68 18.95
C LEU A 54 12.70 5.06 20.28
N SER A 55 12.24 5.90 21.21
CA SER A 55 11.71 5.47 22.51
C SER A 55 10.34 4.78 22.43
N SER A 56 9.55 5.07 21.40
CA SER A 56 8.22 4.49 21.20
C SER A 56 8.19 3.30 20.24
N PHE A 57 9.33 2.85 19.68
CA PHE A 57 9.34 1.75 18.69
C PHE A 57 8.70 0.48 19.22
N ALA A 58 8.94 0.11 20.48
CA ALA A 58 8.32 -1.08 21.06
C ALA A 58 6.78 -0.96 21.09
N ARG A 59 6.26 0.22 21.46
CA ARG A 59 4.82 0.50 21.48
C ARG A 59 4.23 0.56 20.07
N LEU A 60 4.91 1.22 19.13
CA LEU A 60 4.52 1.31 17.73
C LEU A 60 4.50 -0.08 17.07
N GLY A 61 5.53 -0.89 17.34
CA GLY A 61 5.64 -2.27 16.85
C GLY A 61 4.52 -3.15 17.40
N TRP A 62 4.23 -3.05 18.70
CA TRP A 62 3.11 -3.78 19.31
C TRP A 62 1.77 -3.38 18.68
N MET A 63 1.53 -2.07 18.54
CA MET A 63 0.30 -1.56 17.93
C MET A 63 0.16 -2.01 16.47
N ALA A 64 1.25 -1.95 15.70
CA ALA A 64 1.28 -2.42 14.31
C ALA A 64 1.02 -3.93 14.22
N PHE A 65 1.59 -4.72 15.12
CA PHE A 65 1.38 -6.17 15.16
C PHE A 65 -0.09 -6.51 15.44
N VAL A 66 -0.69 -5.90 16.47
CA VAL A 66 -2.10 -6.12 16.81
C VAL A 66 -3.02 -5.69 15.67
N LEU A 67 -2.77 -4.53 15.06
CA LEU A 67 -3.55 -4.04 13.91
C LEU A 67 -3.44 -4.98 12.70
N THR A 68 -2.23 -5.46 12.40
CA THR A 68 -1.99 -6.37 11.27
C THR A 68 -2.66 -7.72 11.51
N ALA A 69 -2.48 -8.30 12.70
CA ALA A 69 -3.13 -9.57 13.07
C ALA A 69 -4.66 -9.45 13.02
N GLY A 70 -5.22 -8.38 13.62
CA GLY A 70 -6.65 -8.11 13.58
C GLY A 70 -7.19 -7.92 12.16
N SER A 71 -6.44 -7.22 11.30
CA SER A 71 -6.83 -7.00 9.90
C SER A 71 -6.81 -8.29 9.08
N ILE A 72 -5.78 -9.13 9.26
CA ILE A 72 -5.68 -10.43 8.58
C ILE A 72 -6.82 -11.34 9.03
N VAL A 73 -7.03 -11.48 10.35
CA VAL A 73 -8.09 -12.31 10.92
C VAL A 73 -9.47 -11.84 10.45
N GLY A 74 -9.72 -10.52 10.48
CA GLY A 74 -10.96 -9.93 9.99
C GLY A 74 -11.20 -10.21 8.50
N SER A 75 -10.17 -10.00 7.66
CA SER A 75 -10.25 -10.25 6.22
C SER A 75 -10.53 -11.73 5.90
N VAL A 76 -9.85 -12.65 6.59
CA VAL A 76 -10.05 -14.10 6.43
C VAL A 76 -11.45 -14.52 6.90
N LEU A 77 -11.91 -14.02 8.05
CA LEU A 77 -13.26 -14.30 8.58
C LEU A 77 -14.35 -13.84 7.62
N LEU A 78 -14.27 -12.61 7.11
CA LEU A 78 -15.22 -12.07 6.14
C LEU A 78 -15.20 -12.89 4.85
N SER A 79 -14.03 -13.20 4.31
CA SER A 79 -13.88 -14.05 3.13
C SER A 79 -14.50 -15.44 3.34
N TRP A 80 -14.29 -16.04 4.53
CA TRP A 80 -14.88 -17.33 4.89
C TRP A 80 -16.41 -17.28 5.01
N VAL A 81 -16.96 -16.22 5.61
CA VAL A 81 -18.42 -16.00 5.70
C VAL A 81 -19.03 -15.86 4.31
N VAL A 82 -18.41 -15.05 3.44
CA VAL A 82 -18.85 -14.89 2.04
C VAL A 82 -18.80 -16.23 1.30
N TYR A 83 -17.70 -16.98 1.44
CA TYR A 83 -17.56 -18.30 0.86
C TYR A 83 -18.67 -19.26 1.34
N ARG A 84 -18.95 -19.30 2.64
CA ARG A 84 -19.96 -20.20 3.20
C ARG A 84 -21.39 -19.80 2.82
N ARG A 85 -21.68 -18.49 2.71
CA ARG A 85 -23.01 -17.97 2.35
C ARG A 85 -23.30 -18.05 0.85
N PHE A 86 -22.33 -17.74 -0.01
CA PHE A 86 -22.57 -17.68 -1.45
C PHE A 86 -22.21 -18.97 -2.19
N PHE A 87 -21.12 -19.65 -1.81
CA PHE A 87 -20.65 -20.83 -2.53
C PHE A 87 -21.17 -22.15 -1.95
N ARG A 88 -21.59 -22.18 -0.68
CA ARG A 88 -22.12 -23.39 -0.03
C ARG A 88 -23.64 -23.56 -0.11
N ILE A 89 -24.37 -22.57 -0.63
CA ILE A 89 -25.84 -22.63 -0.88
C ILE A 89 -26.16 -23.12 -2.31
N ARG A 90 -25.15 -23.31 -3.17
CA ARG A 90 -25.30 -23.85 -4.54
C ARG A 90 -24.84 -25.32 -4.69
N LYS A 91 -25.12 -26.14 -3.69
CA LYS A 91 -25.21 -27.61 -3.78
C LYS A 91 -26.44 -28.04 -3.00
#